data_AF-A0A9X8Y734-F1
#
_entry.id   AF-A0A9X8Y734-F1
#
_cell.length_a   1.000
_cell.length_b   1.000
_cell.length_c   1.000
_cell.angle_alpha   90.00
_cell.angle_beta   90.00
_cell.angle_gamma   90.00
#
_symmetry.space_group_name_H-M   'P 1'
#
loop_
_entity.id
_entity.type
_entity.pdbx_description
1 polymer ?
#
loop_
_entity_poly.entity_id
_entity_poly.type
_entity_poly.pdbx_seq_one_letter_code
_entity_poly.pdbx_strand_id
1 'polypeptide(L)'
;MKEKLQPIERGPGGSLPRIKAAQRKRARALIRNTCCHYDGGNCLLLDDGDARACPQMISHSVCCTWFRWAILPQDEALETEIFHSDGAKQCAECGTAFVP
;
A
#
# COMPACT_ATOMS: atom_id res chain seq x y z
N MET A 1 8.21 -20.51 7.36
CA MET A 1 9.19 -19.44 7.64
C MET A 1 8.42 -18.13 7.67
N LYS A 2 8.38 -17.41 8.80
CA LYS A 2 7.83 -16.05 8.82
C LYS A 2 8.94 -15.14 8.30
N GLU A 3 9.03 -14.97 6.99
CA GLU A 3 9.77 -13.82 6.45
C GLU A 3 9.16 -12.58 7.10
N LYS A 4 9.96 -11.93 7.95
CA LYS A 4 9.54 -10.71 8.65
C LYS A 4 9.49 -9.63 7.59
N LEU A 5 8.32 -9.48 6.97
CA LEU A 5 8.07 -8.38 6.05
C LEU A 5 8.45 -7.08 6.75
N GLN A 6 9.20 -6.23 6.04
CA GLN A 6 9.65 -4.97 6.59
C GLN A 6 8.46 -4.06 6.89
N PRO A 7 8.57 -3.15 7.88
CA PRO A 7 7.57 -2.12 8.08
C PRO A 7 7.36 -1.29 6.80
N ILE A 8 6.12 -0.82 6.59
CA ILE A 8 5.79 0.06 5.46
C ILE A 8 6.53 1.39 5.64
N GLU A 9 7.14 1.91 4.57
CA GLU A 9 7.79 3.22 4.61
C GLU A 9 6.78 4.31 5.00
N ARG A 10 7.21 5.23 5.88
CA ARG A 10 6.35 6.31 6.38
C ARG A 10 6.80 7.65 5.80
N GLY A 11 5.83 8.50 5.49
CA GLY A 11 6.08 9.87 5.05
C GLY A 11 6.40 10.82 6.21
N PRO A 12 6.57 12.12 5.91
CA PRO A 12 6.78 13.15 6.92
C PRO A 12 5.70 13.09 8.03
N GLY A 13 6.14 13.20 9.28
CA GLY A 13 5.26 13.07 10.45
C GLY A 13 4.86 11.63 10.80
N GLY A 14 5.47 10.62 10.18
CA GLY A 14 5.22 9.20 10.50
C GLY A 14 3.90 8.66 9.96
N SER A 15 3.29 9.37 9.00
CA SER A 15 2.05 8.98 8.34
C SER A 15 2.27 7.88 7.30
N LEU A 16 1.25 7.04 7.06
CA LEU A 16 1.31 6.02 6.00
C LEU A 16 1.09 6.66 4.62
N PRO A 17 1.70 6.11 3.55
CA PRO A 17 1.53 6.59 2.19
C PRO A 17 0.06 6.66 1.80
N ARG A 18 -0.38 7.82 1.30
CA ARG A 18 -1.78 8.05 0.95
C ARG A 18 -2.03 7.65 -0.50
N ILE A 19 -3.12 6.93 -0.73
CA ILE A 19 -3.53 6.53 -2.09
C ILE A 19 -4.72 7.37 -2.57
N LYS A 20 -4.60 7.92 -3.77
CA LYS A 20 -5.67 8.65 -4.45
C LYS A 20 -6.80 7.67 -4.86
N ALA A 21 -8.00 8.19 -5.13
CA ALA A 21 -9.14 7.34 -5.47
C ALA A 21 -8.91 6.44 -6.70
N ALA A 22 -8.23 6.97 -7.73
CA ALA A 22 -7.87 6.20 -8.93
C ALA A 22 -6.88 5.07 -8.62
N GLN A 23 -5.83 5.36 -7.87
CA GLN A 23 -4.84 4.38 -7.39
C GLN A 23 -5.51 3.29 -6.55
N ARG A 24 -6.42 3.67 -5.64
CA ARG A 24 -7.20 2.72 -4.82
C ARG A 24 -8.05 1.79 -5.68
N LYS A 25 -8.65 2.27 -6.77
CA LYS A 25 -9.41 1.42 -7.69
C LYS A 25 -8.51 0.35 -8.32
N ARG A 26 -7.31 0.74 -8.75
CA ARG A 26 -6.30 -0.20 -9.29
C ARG A 26 -5.79 -1.17 -8.23
N ALA A 27 -5.42 -0.68 -7.04
CA ALA A 27 -5.00 -1.51 -5.91
C ALA A 27 -6.04 -2.57 -5.54
N ARG A 28 -7.33 -2.19 -5.50
CA ARG A 28 -8.44 -3.13 -5.25
C ARG A 28 -8.58 -4.18 -6.35
N ALA A 29 -8.39 -3.80 -7.61
CA ALA A 29 -8.42 -4.75 -8.72
C ALA A 29 -7.23 -5.73 -8.62
N LEU A 30 -6.04 -5.21 -8.32
CA LEU A 30 -4.83 -6.02 -8.13
C LEU A 30 -5.01 -7.03 -7.00
N ILE A 31 -5.48 -6.59 -5.82
CA ILE A 31 -5.75 -7.47 -4.68
C ILE A 31 -6.73 -8.59 -5.06
N ARG A 32 -7.84 -8.27 -5.74
CA ARG A 32 -8.82 -9.28 -6.14
C ARG A 32 -8.25 -10.33 -7.08
N ASN A 33 -7.32 -9.94 -7.93
CA ASN A 33 -6.80 -10.80 -8.99
C ASN A 33 -5.57 -11.60 -8.56
N THR A 34 -4.75 -11.08 -7.65
CA THR A 34 -3.42 -11.67 -7.36
C THR A 34 -3.16 -11.99 -5.89
N CYS A 35 -3.96 -11.48 -4.95
CA CYS A 35 -3.75 -11.76 -3.54
C CYS A 35 -4.33 -13.10 -3.13
N CYS A 36 -3.47 -14.08 -2.85
CA CYS A 36 -3.89 -15.41 -2.37
C CYS A 36 -4.60 -15.39 -1.01
N HIS A 37 -4.44 -14.34 -0.21
CA HIS A 37 -5.11 -14.17 1.09
C HIS A 37 -6.46 -13.46 0.97
N TYR A 38 -6.86 -13.03 -0.22
CA TYR A 38 -8.12 -12.33 -0.45
C TYR A 38 -9.23 -13.30 -0.83
N ASP A 39 -10.32 -13.29 -0.06
CA ASP A 39 -11.52 -14.08 -0.36
C ASP A 39 -12.78 -13.23 -0.15
N GLY A 40 -13.51 -12.94 -1.23
CA GLY A 40 -14.83 -12.28 -1.17
C GLY A 40 -14.88 -10.88 -0.52
N GLY A 41 -13.75 -10.26 -0.17
CA GLY A 41 -13.71 -9.03 0.65
C GLY A 41 -12.91 -9.19 1.94
N ASN A 42 -12.72 -10.43 2.39
CA ASN A 42 -12.06 -10.80 3.62
C ASN A 42 -10.58 -11.16 3.39
N CYS A 43 -9.80 -11.13 4.46
CA CYS A 43 -8.39 -11.48 4.49
C CYS A 43 -8.19 -12.73 5.34
N LEU A 44 -7.94 -13.86 4.69
CA LEU A 44 -7.75 -15.17 5.33
C LEU A 44 -6.58 -15.18 6.32
N LEU A 45 -5.56 -14.34 6.09
CA LEU A 45 -4.41 -14.23 6.98
C LEU A 45 -4.74 -13.59 8.34
N LEU A 46 -5.80 -12.77 8.38
CA LEU A 46 -6.25 -12.08 9.58
C LEU A 46 -7.48 -12.73 10.21
N ASP A 47 -8.03 -13.75 9.56
CA ASP A 47 -9.16 -14.51 10.06
C ASP A 47 -8.72 -15.36 11.25
N ASP A 48 -9.22 -15.00 12.43
CA ASP A 48 -9.01 -15.67 13.70
C ASP A 48 -10.27 -16.44 14.15
N GLY A 49 -11.13 -16.82 13.20
CA GLY A 49 -12.44 -17.44 13.44
C GLY A 49 -13.63 -16.48 13.22
N ASP A 50 -13.36 -15.23 12.83
CA ASP A 50 -14.34 -14.24 12.41
C ASP A 50 -13.83 -13.53 11.14
N ALA A 51 -14.72 -13.36 10.17
CA ALA A 51 -14.38 -12.85 8.85
C ALA A 51 -13.87 -11.40 8.96
N ARG A 52 -12.57 -11.20 8.71
CA ARG A 52 -11.96 -9.87 8.75
C ARG A 52 -11.81 -9.28 7.37
N ALA A 53 -12.38 -8.09 7.15
CA ALA A 53 -12.21 -7.35 5.90
C ALA A 53 -10.73 -7.10 5.61
N CYS A 54 -10.33 -7.21 4.33
CA CYS A 54 -8.96 -6.89 3.92
C CYS A 54 -8.65 -5.42 4.22
N PRO A 55 -7.64 -5.10 5.07
CA PRO A 55 -7.37 -3.73 5.50
C PRO A 55 -7.11 -2.78 4.32
N GLN A 56 -6.42 -3.27 3.29
CA GLN A 56 -6.11 -2.46 2.12
C GLN A 56 -7.34 -2.17 1.24
N MET A 57 -8.36 -3.04 1.25
CA MET A 57 -9.59 -2.82 0.50
C MET A 57 -10.41 -1.67 1.05
N ILE A 58 -10.37 -1.46 2.37
CA ILE A 58 -11.15 -0.42 3.05
C ILE A 58 -10.37 0.87 3.29
N SER A 59 -9.04 0.82 3.32
CA SER A 59 -8.19 1.99 3.60
C SER A 59 -8.00 2.94 2.40
N HIS A 60 -7.62 4.18 2.71
CA HIS A 60 -7.12 5.21 1.79
C HIS A 60 -5.61 5.46 1.97
N SER A 61 -4.94 4.62 2.74
CA SER A 61 -3.49 4.58 2.89
C SER A 61 -2.98 3.17 2.62
N VAL A 62 -1.72 3.03 2.24
CA VAL A 62 -1.03 1.74 2.20
C VAL A 62 -0.80 1.29 3.65
N CYS A 63 -1.63 0.34 4.12
CA CYS A 63 -1.60 -0.14 5.51
C CYS A 63 -1.46 -1.66 5.65
N CYS A 64 -1.59 -2.40 4.54
CA CYS A 64 -1.38 -3.83 4.55
C CYS A 64 0.06 -4.16 4.14
N THR A 65 0.82 -4.73 5.06
CA THR A 65 2.22 -5.11 4.82
C THR A 65 2.34 -6.16 3.70
N TRP A 66 1.40 -7.10 3.62
CA TRP A 66 1.37 -8.08 2.52
C TRP A 66 1.14 -7.38 1.18
N PHE A 67 0.22 -6.40 1.14
CA PHE A 67 0.00 -5.62 -0.07
C PHE A 67 1.28 -4.89 -0.49
N ARG A 68 1.95 -4.19 0.43
CA ARG A 68 3.16 -3.42 0.13
C ARG A 68 4.27 -4.28 -0.51
N TRP A 69 4.49 -5.50 -0.02
CA TRP A 69 5.67 -6.29 -0.39
C TRP A 69 5.41 -7.44 -1.36
N ALA A 70 4.19 -7.99 -1.40
CA ALA A 70 3.89 -9.16 -2.24
C ALA A 70 2.93 -8.84 -3.39
N ILE A 71 2.06 -7.83 -3.23
CA ILE A 71 1.01 -7.53 -4.20
C ILE A 71 1.34 -6.31 -5.04
N LEU A 72 1.66 -5.19 -4.39
CA LEU A 72 1.95 -3.92 -5.04
C LEU A 72 3.13 -4.00 -6.03
N PRO A 73 4.23 -4.73 -5.75
CA PRO A 73 5.33 -4.85 -6.71
C PRO A 73 4.97 -5.59 -8.01
N GLN A 74 3.81 -6.25 -8.09
CA GLN A 74 3.32 -6.82 -9.35
C GLN A 74 2.76 -5.76 -10.31
N ASP A 75 2.55 -4.53 -9.84
CA ASP A 75 2.16 -3.36 -10.63
C ASP A 75 3.14 -2.22 -10.34
N GLU A 76 4.32 -2.28 -10.97
CA GLU A 76 5.41 -1.31 -10.80
C GLU A 76 4.97 0.14 -11.11
N ALA A 77 4.06 0.31 -12.06
CA ALA A 77 3.50 1.61 -12.40
C ALA A 77 2.69 2.18 -11.23
N LEU A 78 1.83 1.36 -10.60
CA LEU A 78 1.08 1.76 -9.43
C LEU A 78 1.96 1.99 -8.20
N GLU A 79 2.98 1.15 -7.99
CA GLU A 79 3.98 1.34 -6.92
C GLU A 79 4.67 2.70 -7.06
N THR A 80 5.17 3.00 -8.25
CA THR A 80 5.79 4.28 -8.61
C THR A 80 4.80 5.43 -8.41
N GLU A 81 3.55 5.27 -8.83
CA GLU A 81 2.53 6.30 -8.66
C GLU A 81 2.19 6.58 -7.17
N ILE A 82 2.36 5.61 -6.29
CA ILE A 82 2.06 5.76 -4.85
C ILE A 82 3.27 6.32 -4.09
N PHE A 83 4.48 5.83 -4.37
CA PHE A 83 5.67 6.12 -3.58
C PHE A 83 6.64 7.12 -4.23
N HIS A 84 6.56 7.30 -5.56
CA HIS A 84 7.49 8.11 -6.34
C HIS A 84 6.81 9.23 -7.16
N SER A 85 5.50 9.46 -6.98
CA SER A 85 4.74 10.46 -7.76
C SER A 85 4.84 11.91 -7.29
N ASP A 86 5.52 12.18 -6.17
CA ASP A 86 5.99 13.53 -5.86
C ASP A 86 7.20 13.82 -6.75
N GLY A 87 6.94 14.17 -8.02
CA GLY A 87 7.93 14.65 -8.97
C GLY A 87 8.65 15.94 -8.54
N ALA A 88 8.29 16.50 -7.38
CA ALA A 88 9.15 17.42 -6.67
C ALA A 88 10.17 16.62 -5.87
N LYS A 89 11.43 16.66 -6.33
CA LYS A 89 12.57 16.29 -5.47
C LYS A 89 12.35 16.97 -4.10
N GLN A 90 12.61 16.27 -3.01
CA GLN A 90 12.55 16.89 -1.68
C GLN A 90 13.96 17.19 -1.22
N CYS A 91 14.14 18.30 -0.50
CA CYS A 91 15.41 18.60 0.12
C CYS A 91 15.79 17.48 1.10
N ALA A 92 16.99 16.91 0.95
CA ALA A 92 17.49 15.85 1.82
C ALA A 92 17.68 16.30 3.29
N GLU A 93 17.73 17.61 3.53
CA GLU A 93 17.91 18.18 4.87
C GLU A 93 16.59 18.58 5.54
N CYS A 94 15.64 19.15 4.78
CA CYS A 94 14.40 19.70 5.35
C CYS A 94 13.09 19.10 4.82
N GLY A 95 13.14 18.18 3.84
CA GLY A 95 11.96 17.48 3.31
C GLY A 95 11.00 18.34 2.48
N THR A 96 11.33 19.62 2.23
CA THR A 96 10.50 20.50 1.40
C THR A 96 10.61 20.12 -0.08
N ALA A 97 9.46 20.08 -0.76
CA ALA A 97 9.35 19.84 -2.19
C ALA A 97 9.97 20.99 -3.01
N PHE A 98 10.81 20.68 -4.00
CA PHE A 98 11.25 21.64 -5.01
C PHE A 98 10.08 21.95 -5.96
N VAL A 99 9.55 23.17 -5.86
CA VAL A 99 8.55 23.75 -6.78
C VAL A 99 9.27 24.60 -7.84
N PRO A 100 8.80 24.64 -9.10
CA PRO A 100 9.39 25.46 -10.17
C PRO A 100 9.23 26.97 -9.92
#